data_AF-A0A7J6T439-F1
#
_entry.id   AF-A0A7J6T439-F1
#
_cell.length_a   1.000
_cell.length_b   1.000
_cell.length_c   1.000
_cell.angle_alpha   90.00
_cell.angle_beta   90.00
_cell.angle_gamma   90.00
#
_symmetry.space_group_name_H-M   'P 1'
#
loop_
_entity.id
_entity.type
_entity.pdbx_description
1 polymer ?
#
loop_
_entity_poly.entity_id
_entity_poly.type
_entity_poly.pdbx_seq_one_letter_code
_entity_poly.pdbx_strand_id
1 'polypeptide(L)'
;SFPRATAEVEQAMQLVDEYDNLRQKMTADMADSARTVKELLVRMEDLRLCDYSRKLRQALVNVQRVSRGMIADYSKRRGNHRMLLEALRELNLWINRGANLRVGTAQAAVVAGCKRALKDRDAATLVGVISRGGQLGFG
;
A
#
# COMPACT_ATOMS: atom_id res chain seq x y z
N SER A 1 -23.05 -20.95 7.19
CA SER A 1 -21.69 -20.43 7.46
C SER A 1 -20.80 -20.83 6.29
N PHE A 2 -19.97 -19.93 5.76
CA PHE A 2 -19.05 -20.19 4.64
C PHE A 2 -17.59 -20.14 5.11
N PRO A 3 -17.10 -21.14 5.88
CA PRO A 3 -15.82 -21.06 6.59
C PRO A 3 -14.60 -20.89 5.66
N ARG A 4 -14.68 -21.40 4.43
CA ARG A 4 -13.62 -21.21 3.43
C ARG A 4 -13.55 -19.77 2.92
N ALA A 5 -14.70 -19.17 2.61
CA ALA A 5 -14.75 -17.79 2.14
C ALA A 5 -14.32 -16.78 3.21
N THR A 6 -14.62 -17.06 4.49
CA THR A 6 -14.18 -16.21 5.59
C THR A 6 -12.66 -16.26 5.80
N ALA A 7 -12.04 -17.43 5.64
CA ALA A 7 -10.58 -17.56 5.70
C ALA A 7 -9.90 -16.83 4.52
N GLU A 8 -10.45 -16.93 3.30
CA GLU A 8 -9.94 -16.22 2.12
C GLU A 8 -10.03 -14.68 2.30
N VAL A 9 -11.08 -14.20 2.97
CA VAL A 9 -11.25 -12.78 3.30
C VAL A 9 -10.26 -12.29 4.35
N GLU A 10 -10.02 -13.06 5.42
CA GLU A 10 -9.01 -12.75 6.44
C GLU A 10 -7.62 -12.67 5.81
N GLN A 11 -7.28 -13.64 4.97
CA GLN A 11 -6.01 -13.66 4.24
C GLN A 11 -5.87 -12.44 3.32
N ALA A 12 -6.91 -12.10 2.55
CA ALA A 12 -6.90 -10.92 1.69
C ALA A 12 -6.69 -9.62 2.50
N MET A 13 -7.27 -9.53 3.70
CA MET A 13 -7.11 -8.36 4.57
C MET A 13 -5.68 -8.27 5.13
N GLN A 14 -5.08 -9.39 5.54
CA GLN A 14 -3.68 -9.45 5.96
C GLN A 14 -2.74 -8.99 4.84
N LEU A 15 -2.95 -9.47 3.61
CA LEU A 15 -2.16 -9.06 2.45
C LEU A 15 -2.30 -7.56 2.16
N VAL A 16 -3.50 -6.99 2.30
CA VAL A 16 -3.70 -5.54 2.14
C VAL A 16 -2.87 -4.76 3.17
N ASP A 17 -2.87 -5.20 4.43
CA ASP A 17 -2.06 -4.56 5.48
C ASP A 17 -0.56 -4.70 5.21
N GLU A 18 -0.09 -5.87 4.80
CA GLU A 18 1.30 -6.11 4.43
C GLU A 18 1.76 -5.21 3.27
N TYR A 19 0.99 -5.16 2.17
CA TYR A 19 1.32 -4.33 1.02
C TYR A 19 1.23 -2.84 1.33
N ASP A 20 0.30 -2.41 2.19
CA ASP A 20 0.21 -1.01 2.61
C ASP A 20 1.40 -0.62 3.48
N ASN A 21 1.80 -1.45 4.44
CA ASN A 21 2.97 -1.24 5.28
C ASN A 21 4.26 -1.19 4.43
N LEU A 22 4.41 -2.11 3.48
CA LEU A 22 5.52 -2.12 2.54
C LEU A 22 5.54 -0.86 1.67
N ARG A 23 4.36 -0.40 1.21
CA ARG A 23 4.23 0.84 0.43
C ARG A 23 4.69 2.06 1.23
N GLN A 24 4.32 2.15 2.50
CA GLN A 24 4.73 3.25 3.38
C GLN A 24 6.26 3.25 3.57
N LYS A 25 6.85 2.09 3.86
CA LYS A 25 8.30 1.94 4.01
C LYS A 25 9.06 2.32 2.72
N MET A 26 8.63 1.80 1.57
CA MET A 26 9.22 2.16 0.27
C MET A 26 9.09 3.66 -0.04
N THR A 27 8.01 4.31 0.41
CA THR A 27 7.82 5.76 0.19
C THR A 27 8.81 6.57 1.02
N ALA A 28 9.11 6.15 2.26
CA ALA A 28 10.15 6.75 3.08
C ALA A 28 11.54 6.56 2.47
N ASP A 29 11.91 5.33 2.11
CA ASP A 29 13.22 5.02 1.51
C ASP A 29 13.46 5.81 0.20
N MET A 30 12.41 5.97 -0.62
CA MET A 30 12.46 6.80 -1.82
C MET A 30 12.63 8.29 -1.52
N ALA A 31 12.00 8.81 -0.47
CA ALA A 31 12.15 10.20 -0.06
C ALA A 31 13.59 10.48 0.42
N ASP A 32 14.17 9.56 1.18
CA ASP A 32 15.57 9.64 1.63
C ASP A 32 16.55 9.55 0.47
N SER A 33 16.28 8.67 -0.50
CA SER A 33 17.08 8.58 -1.73
C SER A 33 17.00 9.87 -2.55
N ALA A 34 15.81 10.45 -2.68
CA ALA A 34 15.60 11.72 -3.39
C ALA A 34 16.32 12.88 -2.68
N ARG A 35 16.30 12.90 -1.35
CA ARG A 35 17.06 13.86 -0.53
C ARG A 35 18.57 13.70 -0.78
N THR A 36 19.07 12.48 -0.74
CA THR A 36 20.49 12.18 -1.01
C THR A 36 20.93 12.66 -2.39
N VAL A 37 20.11 12.44 -3.43
CA VAL A 37 20.40 12.95 -4.78
C VAL A 37 20.48 14.47 -4.79
N LYS A 38 19.54 15.17 -4.14
CA LYS A 38 19.57 16.65 -4.05
C LYS A 38 20.85 17.15 -3.37
N GLU A 39 21.22 16.55 -2.25
CA GLU A 39 22.45 16.91 -1.52
C GLU A 39 23.70 16.67 -2.39
N LEU A 40 23.75 15.56 -3.12
CA LEU A 40 24.85 15.27 -4.06
C LEU A 40 24.90 16.25 -5.23
N LEU A 41 23.75 16.69 -5.74
CA LEU A 41 23.68 17.67 -6.83
C LEU A 41 24.19 19.05 -6.39
N VAL A 42 23.80 19.52 -5.19
CA VAL A 42 24.34 20.76 -4.62
C VAL A 42 25.86 20.67 -4.50
N ARG A 43 26.37 19.57 -3.94
CA ARG A 43 27.83 19.35 -3.82
C ARG A 43 28.52 19.28 -5.18
N MET A 44 27.89 18.69 -6.19
CA MET A 44 28.43 18.69 -7.56
C MET A 44 28.56 20.10 -8.12
N GLU A 45 27.55 20.95 -7.90
CA GLU A 45 27.57 22.32 -8.37
C GLU A 45 28.68 23.12 -7.68
N ASP A 46 28.88 22.96 -6.37
CA ASP A 46 29.99 23.58 -5.64
C ASP A 46 31.35 23.16 -6.23
N LEU A 47 31.51 21.87 -6.54
CA LEU A 47 32.74 21.34 -7.15
C LEU A 47 32.95 21.86 -8.58
N ARG A 48 31.87 22.08 -9.33
CA ARG A 48 31.89 22.65 -10.68
C ARG A 48 32.32 24.12 -10.62
N LEU A 49 31.78 24.90 -9.69
CA LEU A 49 32.14 26.30 -9.48
C LEU A 49 33.60 26.48 -9.03
N CYS A 50 34.14 25.51 -8.28
CA CYS A 50 35.53 25.50 -7.83
C CYS A 50 36.52 24.85 -8.82
N ASP A 51 36.09 24.50 -10.05
CA ASP A 51 36.90 23.82 -11.08
C ASP A 51 37.58 22.51 -10.64
N TYR A 52 37.03 21.82 -9.62
CA TYR A 52 37.56 20.55 -9.11
C TYR A 52 37.12 19.34 -9.97
N SER A 53 37.58 19.30 -11.23
CA SER A 53 37.17 18.32 -12.25
C SER A 53 37.28 16.84 -11.83
N ARG A 54 38.33 16.45 -11.09
CA ARG A 54 38.49 15.06 -10.60
C ARG A 54 37.42 14.66 -9.58
N LYS A 55 37.12 15.55 -8.63
CA LYS A 55 36.10 15.33 -7.60
C LYS A 55 34.69 15.41 -8.21
N LEU A 56 34.48 16.29 -9.20
CA LEU A 56 33.22 16.40 -9.94
C LEU A 56 32.88 15.08 -10.66
N ARG A 57 33.85 14.45 -11.33
CA ARG A 57 33.65 13.13 -11.97
C ARG A 57 33.22 12.05 -10.97
N GLN A 58 33.83 12.02 -9.79
CA GLN A 58 33.45 11.07 -8.74
C GLN A 58 32.04 11.34 -8.21
N ALA A 59 31.69 12.61 -7.99
CA ALA A 59 30.36 13.00 -7.55
C ALA A 59 29.28 12.66 -8.60
N LEU A 60 29.58 12.82 -9.89
CA LEU A 60 28.69 12.43 -10.98
C LEU A 60 28.41 10.91 -10.98
N VAL A 61 29.44 10.08 -10.78
CA VAL A 61 29.27 8.62 -10.66
C VAL A 61 28.36 8.27 -9.48
N ASN A 62 28.50 8.98 -8.35
CA ASN A 62 27.64 8.78 -7.18
C ASN A 62 26.19 9.16 -7.46
N VAL A 63 25.93 10.31 -8.09
CA VAL A 63 24.57 10.70 -8.50
C VAL A 63 23.98 9.67 -9.45
N GLN A 64 24.72 9.24 -10.47
CA GLN A 64 24.24 8.23 -11.41
C GLN A 64 23.90 6.91 -10.72
N ARG A 65 24.72 6.46 -9.76
CA ARG A 65 24.48 5.25 -8.99
C ARG A 65 23.19 5.35 -8.17
N VAL A 66 23.01 6.43 -7.41
CA VAL A 66 21.81 6.62 -6.58
C VAL A 66 20.56 6.79 -7.45
N SER A 67 20.63 7.55 -8.54
CA SER A 67 19.51 7.73 -9.48
C SER A 67 19.08 6.40 -10.14
N ARG A 68 20.02 5.54 -10.51
CA ARG A 68 19.70 4.19 -11.01
C ARG A 68 19.01 3.33 -9.94
N GLY A 69 19.48 3.42 -8.69
CA GLY A 69 18.83 2.78 -7.54
C GLY A 69 17.39 3.25 -7.36
N MET A 70 17.16 4.56 -7.38
CA MET A 70 15.82 5.14 -7.27
C MET A 70 14.85 4.66 -8.36
N ILE A 71 15.32 4.50 -9.60
CA ILE A 71 14.49 3.96 -10.70
C ILE A 71 14.08 2.51 -10.39
N ALA A 72 15.02 1.71 -9.89
CA ALA A 72 14.72 0.32 -9.49
C ALA A 72 13.71 0.27 -8.34
N ASP A 73 13.86 1.11 -7.33
CA ASP A 73 12.94 1.16 -6.18
C ASP A 73 11.56 1.70 -6.58
N TYR A 74 11.49 2.64 -7.52
CA TYR A 74 10.23 3.06 -8.11
C TYR A 74 9.51 1.91 -8.83
N SER A 75 10.25 1.09 -9.57
CA SER A 75 9.71 -0.10 -10.23
C SER A 75 9.13 -1.10 -9.21
N LYS A 76 9.86 -1.36 -8.11
CA LYS A 76 9.37 -2.21 -7.01
C LYS A 76 8.09 -1.63 -6.37
N ARG A 77 8.07 -0.32 -6.07
CA ARG A 77 6.90 0.36 -5.51
C ARG A 77 5.69 0.26 -6.44
N ARG A 78 5.89 0.42 -7.76
CA ARG A 78 4.82 0.23 -8.76
C ARG A 78 4.30 -1.21 -8.74
N GLY A 79 5.18 -2.20 -8.62
CA GLY A 79 4.80 -3.61 -8.45
C GLY A 79 3.95 -3.81 -7.20
N ASN A 80 4.42 -3.34 -6.05
CA ASN A 80 3.69 -3.40 -4.78
C ASN A 80 2.31 -2.71 -4.87
N HIS A 81 2.24 -1.54 -5.52
CA HIS A 81 0.98 -0.84 -5.72
C HIS A 81 -0.03 -1.66 -6.54
N ARG A 82 0.44 -2.37 -7.57
CA ARG A 82 -0.41 -3.28 -8.35
C ARG A 82 -0.95 -4.42 -7.49
N MET A 83 -0.10 -5.05 -6.67
CA MET A 83 -0.49 -6.14 -5.77
C MET A 83 -1.53 -5.67 -4.73
N LEU A 84 -1.32 -4.49 -4.15
CA LEU A 84 -2.29 -3.87 -3.23
C LEU A 84 -3.65 -3.64 -3.90
N LEU A 85 -3.67 -3.12 -5.13
CA LEU A 85 -4.92 -2.90 -5.88
C LEU A 85 -5.64 -4.22 -6.20
N GLU A 86 -4.90 -5.27 -6.47
CA GLU A 86 -5.45 -6.61 -6.72
C GLU A 86 -6.10 -7.19 -5.47
N ALA A 87 -5.42 -7.16 -4.32
CA ALA A 87 -5.96 -7.60 -3.04
C ALA A 87 -7.22 -6.78 -2.63
N LEU A 88 -7.21 -5.46 -2.83
CA LEU A 88 -8.38 -4.61 -2.58
C LEU A 88 -9.56 -4.92 -3.51
N ARG A 89 -9.30 -5.33 -4.76
CA ARG A 89 -10.36 -5.75 -5.68
C ARG A 89 -10.98 -7.07 -5.25
N GLU A 90 -10.17 -8.03 -4.84
CA GLU A 90 -10.65 -9.31 -4.30
C GLU A 90 -11.49 -9.09 -3.04
N LEU A 91 -11.03 -8.25 -2.11
CA LEU A 91 -11.80 -7.92 -0.91
C LEU A 91 -13.14 -7.25 -1.25
N ASN A 92 -13.16 -6.31 -2.20
CA ASN A 92 -14.42 -5.70 -2.66
C ASN A 92 -15.36 -6.72 -3.31
N LEU A 93 -14.84 -7.70 -4.04
CA LEU A 93 -15.64 -8.79 -4.60
C LEU A 93 -16.31 -9.60 -3.48
N TRP A 94 -15.59 -9.92 -2.42
CA TRP A 94 -16.14 -10.61 -1.26
C TRP A 94 -17.21 -9.79 -0.52
N ILE A 95 -16.97 -8.50 -0.32
CA ILE A 95 -17.95 -7.59 0.27
C ILE A 95 -19.23 -7.56 -0.57
N ASN A 96 -19.10 -7.42 -1.88
CA ASN A 96 -20.25 -7.40 -2.79
C ASN A 96 -21.00 -8.74 -2.82
N ARG A 97 -20.29 -9.87 -2.82
CA ARG A 97 -20.89 -11.20 -2.70
C ARG A 97 -21.68 -11.33 -1.39
N GLY A 98 -21.10 -10.92 -0.27
CA GLY A 98 -21.77 -10.92 1.03
C GLY A 98 -22.98 -9.98 1.08
N ALA A 99 -22.89 -8.82 0.45
CA ALA A 99 -23.99 -7.86 0.35
C ALA A 99 -25.14 -8.39 -0.50
N ASN A 100 -24.84 -9.02 -1.65
CA ASN A 100 -25.84 -9.55 -2.58
C ASN A 100 -26.62 -10.77 -2.06
N LEU A 101 -26.18 -11.37 -0.94
CA LEU A 101 -26.99 -12.34 -0.20
C LEU A 101 -28.17 -11.69 0.56
N ARG A 102 -28.27 -10.35 0.52
CA ARG A 102 -29.26 -9.54 1.23
C ARG A 102 -29.90 -8.56 0.24
N VAL A 103 -31.07 -8.05 0.59
CA VAL A 103 -31.85 -7.14 -0.25
C VAL A 103 -32.20 -5.87 0.52
N GLY A 104 -32.17 -4.73 -0.16
CA GLY A 104 -32.60 -3.44 0.40
C GLY A 104 -31.66 -2.89 1.47
N THR A 105 -32.23 -2.41 2.57
CA THR A 105 -31.48 -1.73 3.65
C THR A 105 -30.41 -2.60 4.30
N ALA A 106 -30.65 -3.91 4.39
CA ALA A 106 -29.68 -4.87 4.94
C ALA A 106 -28.43 -5.04 4.05
N GLN A 107 -28.57 -4.93 2.72
CA GLN A 107 -27.45 -4.94 1.78
C GLN A 107 -26.57 -3.70 1.98
N ALA A 108 -27.18 -2.52 2.06
CA ALA A 108 -26.47 -1.26 2.30
C ALA A 108 -25.74 -1.26 3.66
N ALA A 109 -26.37 -1.81 4.71
CA ALA A 109 -25.78 -1.93 6.03
C ALA A 109 -24.51 -2.81 6.04
N VAL A 110 -24.51 -3.92 5.30
CA VAL A 110 -23.33 -4.80 5.20
C VAL A 110 -22.18 -4.10 4.49
N VAL A 111 -22.44 -3.41 3.38
CA VAL A 111 -21.39 -2.65 2.67
C VAL A 111 -20.81 -1.56 3.57
N ALA A 112 -21.66 -0.83 4.29
CA ALA A 112 -21.21 0.20 5.22
C ALA A 112 -20.39 -0.38 6.39
N GLY A 113 -20.84 -1.48 6.98
CA GLY A 113 -20.14 -2.19 8.05
C GLY A 113 -18.78 -2.73 7.60
N CYS A 114 -18.70 -3.35 6.42
CA CYS A 114 -17.44 -3.83 5.86
C CYS A 114 -16.46 -2.68 5.58
N LYS A 115 -16.95 -1.54 5.07
CA LYS A 115 -16.10 -0.36 4.84
C LYS A 115 -15.56 0.23 6.14
N ARG A 116 -16.35 0.22 7.23
CA ARG A 116 -15.88 0.62 8.57
C ARG A 116 -14.83 -0.35 9.09
N ALA A 117 -15.11 -1.65 9.07
CA ALA A 117 -14.17 -2.68 9.51
C ALA A 117 -12.83 -2.63 8.75
N LEU A 118 -12.87 -2.33 7.44
CA LEU A 118 -11.66 -2.12 6.64
C LEU A 118 -10.87 -0.87 7.06
N LYS A 119 -11.58 0.22 7.41
CA LYS A 119 -10.94 1.44 7.92
C LYS A 119 -10.29 1.21 9.28
N ASP A 120 -10.94 0.42 10.12
CA ASP A 120 -10.49 0.11 11.48
C ASP A 120 -9.47 -1.07 11.51
N ARG A 121 -9.16 -1.65 10.35
CA ARG A 121 -8.28 -2.83 10.17
C ARG A 121 -8.70 -4.03 11.02
N ASP A 122 -10.01 -4.25 11.14
CA ASP A 122 -10.59 -5.33 11.96
C ASP A 122 -11.17 -6.46 11.10
N ALA A 123 -10.38 -7.54 10.97
CA ALA A 123 -10.74 -8.71 10.17
C ALA A 123 -11.92 -9.47 10.77
N ALA A 124 -11.96 -9.55 12.10
CA ALA A 124 -13.00 -10.28 12.82
C ALA A 124 -14.36 -9.59 12.65
N THR A 125 -14.38 -8.26 12.73
CA THR A 125 -15.60 -7.48 12.46
C THR A 125 -16.00 -7.58 10.99
N LEU A 126 -15.05 -7.53 10.05
CA LEU A 126 -15.36 -7.68 8.62
C LEU A 126 -15.98 -9.05 8.29
N VAL A 127 -15.39 -10.14 8.77
CA VAL A 127 -15.94 -11.50 8.66
C VAL A 127 -17.29 -11.62 9.36
N GLY A 128 -17.42 -11.02 10.54
CA GLY A 128 -18.66 -10.98 11.31
C GLY A 128 -19.80 -10.32 10.55
N VAL A 129 -19.55 -9.16 9.94
CA VAL A 129 -20.54 -8.40 9.16
C VAL A 129 -20.92 -9.14 7.88
N ILE A 130 -19.97 -9.78 7.18
CA ILE A 130 -20.27 -10.58 5.99
C ILE A 130 -21.14 -11.80 6.35
N SER A 131 -20.77 -12.52 7.41
CA SER A 131 -21.38 -13.80 7.80
C SER A 131 -22.74 -13.63 8.49
N ARG A 132 -22.86 -12.67 9.41
CA ARG A 132 -24.06 -12.47 10.25
C ARG A 132 -24.92 -11.29 9.79
N GLY A 133 -24.35 -10.34 9.06
CA GLY A 133 -25.02 -9.10 8.66
C GLY A 133 -24.65 -7.94 9.58
N GLY A 134 -25.07 -6.72 9.23
CA GLY A 134 -24.77 -5.48 9.97
C GLY A 134 -25.36 -5.37 11.38
N GLN A 135 -25.83 -6.46 11.98
CA GLN A 135 -26.22 -6.51 13.39
C GLN A 135 -25.02 -6.95 14.25
N LEU A 136 -24.11 -6.00 14.49
CA LEU A 136 -23.35 -5.95 15.73
C LEU A 136 -23.70 -4.61 16.37
N GLY A 137 -24.78 -4.64 17.13
CA GLY A 137 -25.39 -3.50 17.78
C GLY A 137 -26.60 -3.93 18.59
N PHE A 138 -26.40 -4.88 19.51
CA PHE A 138 -27.20 -5.06 20.73
C PHE A 138 -26.33 -5.79 21.75
N GLY A 139 -26.05 -5.10 22.86
CA GLY A 139 -25.16 -5.54 23.93
C GLY A 139 -24.22 -4.42 24.34
#